data_AF-A0A3P7JJA8-F1
#
_entry.id   AF-A0A3P7JJA8-F1
#
_cell.length_a   1.000
_cell.length_b   1.000
_cell.length_c   1.000
_cell.angle_alpha   90.00
_cell.angle_beta   90.00
_cell.angle_gamma   90.00
#
_symmetry.space_group_name_H-M   'P 1'
#
loop_
_entity.id
_entity.type
_entity.pdbx_description
1 polymer ?
#
loop_
_entity_poly.entity_id
_entity_poly.type
_entity_poly.pdbx_seq_one_letter_code
_entity_poly.pdbx_strand_id
1 'polypeptide(L)' 'MYDQLDKIAPAIKGKMMERGNTMVAYQPEKGKAKFFRLIISNQAVKREDLDFLMKEIAEIGETL' A
#
# COMPACT_ATOMS: atom_id res chain seq x y z
N MET A 1 -6.68 -15.13 -13.42
CA MET A 1 -7.28 -13.84 -13.85
C MET A 1 -6.88 -12.67 -12.95
N TYR A 2 -6.38 -12.90 -11.72
CA TYR A 2 -5.83 -11.85 -10.85
C TYR A 2 -4.32 -11.99 -10.58
N ASP A 3 -3.63 -12.91 -11.25
CA ASP A 3 -2.25 -13.30 -10.92
C ASP A 3 -1.22 -12.17 -11.05
N GLN A 4 -1.51 -11.17 -11.90
CA GLN A 4 -0.69 -9.96 -12.01
C GLN A 4 -0.94 -9.00 -10.85
N LEU A 5 -2.21 -8.74 -10.51
CA LEU A 5 -2.62 -7.89 -9.37
C LEU A 5 -2.13 -8.46 -8.03
N ASP A 6 -2.03 -9.78 -7.92
CA ASP A 6 -1.61 -10.47 -6.70
C ASP A 6 -0.13 -10.22 -6.31
N LYS A 7 0.66 -9.69 -7.25
CA LYS A 7 2.07 -9.32 -7.05
C LYS A 7 2.26 -7.83 -6.74
N ILE A 8 1.28 -6.98 -7.08
CA ILE A 8 1.38 -5.53 -6.95
C ILE A 8 1.48 -5.10 -5.48
N ALA A 9 0.55 -5.53 -4.62
CA ALA A 9 0.56 -5.11 -3.22
C ALA A 9 1.84 -5.53 -2.45
N PRO A 10 2.38 -6.75 -2.62
CA PRO A 10 3.69 -7.12 -2.09
C PRO A 10 4.85 -6.28 -2.63
N ALA A 11 4.87 -5.99 -3.94
CA ALA A 11 5.95 -5.22 -4.56
C ALA A 11 5.98 -3.77 -4.05
N ILE A 12 4.81 -3.11 -4.00
CA ILE A 12 4.68 -1.77 -3.43
C ILE A 12 5.09 -1.76 -1.96
N LYS A 13 4.66 -2.76 -1.18
CA LYS A 13 5.06 -2.88 0.22
C LYS A 13 6.57 -3.02 0.37
N GLY A 14 7.23 -3.81 -0.47
CA GLY A 14 8.69 -3.94 -0.48
C GLY A 14 9.38 -2.58 -0.67
N LYS A 15 8.95 -1.82 -1.67
CA LYS A 15 9.48 -0.47 -1.94
C LYS A 15 9.19 0.55 -0.83
N MET A 16 8.01 0.49 -0.22
CA MET A 16 7.71 1.32 0.96
C MET A 16 8.66 1.01 2.13
N MET A 17 8.97 -0.28 2.37
CA MET A 17 9.90 -0.67 3.43
C MET A 17 11.34 -0.20 3.13
N GLU A 18 11.76 -0.20 1.87
CA GLU A 18 13.06 0.36 1.44
C GLU A 18 13.13 1.88 1.66
N ARG A 19 12.06 2.63 1.34
CA ARG A 19 12.02 4.09 1.48
C ARG A 19 11.86 4.56 2.93
N GLY A 20 11.16 3.81 3.77
CA GLY A 20 11.03 4.07 5.21
C GLY A 20 10.25 5.33 5.60
N ASN A 21 9.53 5.95 4.66
CA ASN A 21 8.77 7.19 4.87
C ASN A 21 7.32 6.95 5.34
N THR A 22 6.70 5.84 4.93
CA THR A 22 5.35 5.41 5.36
C THR A 22 5.18 3.91 5.23
N MET A 23 4.12 3.37 5.84
CA MET A 23 3.79 1.95 5.77
C MET A 23 2.28 1.71 5.78
N VAL A 24 1.82 0.86 4.86
CA VAL A 24 0.48 0.26 4.89
C VAL A 24 0.61 -1.27 4.85
N ALA A 25 -0.35 -2.00 5.40
CA ALA A 25 -0.40 -3.46 5.31
C ALA A 25 -1.16 -3.90 4.05
N TYR A 26 -0.92 -5.12 3.58
CA TYR A 26 -1.78 -5.79 2.61
C TYR A 26 -2.23 -7.14 3.17
N GLN A 27 -3.33 -7.68 2.65
CA GLN A 27 -3.83 -8.98 3.07
C GLN A 27 -4.27 -9.85 1.88
N PRO A 28 -4.05 -11.17 1.95
CA PRO A 28 -4.67 -12.12 1.03
C PRO A 28 -6.12 -12.41 1.46
N GLU A 29 -7.03 -12.57 0.50
CA GLU A 29 -8.40 -13.05 0.74
C GLU A 29 -8.79 -14.07 -0.32
N LYS A 30 -9.41 -15.18 0.08
CA LYS A 30 -9.75 -16.26 -0.85
C LYS A 30 -10.69 -15.75 -1.95
N GLY A 31 -10.27 -15.92 -3.20
CA GLY A 31 -11.05 -15.48 -4.37
C GLY A 31 -10.88 -14.01 -4.75
N LYS A 32 -9.98 -13.27 -4.10
CA LYS A 32 -9.63 -11.88 -4.44
C LYS A 32 -8.12 -11.73 -4.55
N ALA A 33 -7.68 -10.76 -5.37
CA ALA A 33 -6.29 -10.35 -5.38
C ALA A 33 -5.89 -9.76 -4.02
N LYS A 34 -4.61 -9.82 -3.65
CA LYS A 34 -4.09 -9.09 -2.48
C LYS A 34 -4.39 -7.59 -2.59
N PHE A 35 -4.84 -7.01 -1.48
CA PHE A 35 -5.22 -5.60 -1.41
C PHE A 35 -4.67 -4.93 -0.16
N PHE A 36 -4.53 -3.61 -0.22
CA PHE A 36 -4.10 -2.81 0.92
C PHE A 36 -5.20 -2.70 1.97
N ARG A 37 -4.81 -2.81 3.24
CA ARG A 37 -5.66 -2.57 4.39
C ARG A 37 -5.09 -1.42 5.19
N LEU A 38 -5.76 -0.28 5.08
CA LEU A 38 -5.47 0.91 5.88
C LEU A 38 -6.27 0.86 7.18
N ILE A 39 -5.60 1.04 8.31
CA ILE A 39 -6.20 1.15 9.64
C ILE A 39 -5.72 2.47 10.23
N ILE A 40 -6.66 3.35 10.58
CA ILE A 40 -6.38 4.65 11.21
C ILE A 40 -6.82 4.54 12.67
N SER A 41 -5.86 4.38 13.57
CA SER A 41 -6.09 4.36 15.03
C SER A 41 -5.34 5.47 15.75
N ASN A 42 -4.32 6.05 15.13
CA ASN A 42 -3.53 7.12 15.70
C ASN A 42 -4.24 8.47 15.50
N GLN A 43 -4.57 9.16 16.59
CA GLN A 43 -5.23 10.47 16.56
C GLN A 43 -4.35 11.59 15.98
N ALA A 44 -3.03 11.38 15.88
CA ALA A 44 -2.13 12.33 15.26
C ALA A 44 -2.21 12.33 13.72
N VAL A 45 -2.87 11.34 13.10
CA VAL A 45 -3.02 11.26 11.64
C VAL A 45 -3.90 12.40 11.15
N LYS A 46 -3.36 13.17 10.21
CA LYS A 46 -4.06 14.25 9.53
C LYS A 46 -4.38 13.86 8.08
N ARG A 47 -5.12 14.74 7.41
CA ARG A 47 -5.47 14.55 6.00
C ARG A 47 -4.22 14.48 5.12
N GLU A 48 -3.23 15.32 5.41
CA GLU A 48 -2.00 15.42 4.63
C GLU A 48 -1.21 14.10 4.66
N ASP A 49 -1.26 13.36 5.78
CA ASP A 49 -0.62 12.04 5.90
C ASP A 49 -1.28 11.00 4.99
N LEU A 50 -2.61 11.08 4.83
CA LEU A 50 -3.38 10.19 3.96
C LEU A 50 -3.18 10.55 2.48
N ASP A 51 -3.15 11.83 2.16
CA ASP A 51 -2.84 12.33 0.82
C ASP A 51 -1.40 11.90 0.43
N PHE A 52 -0.45 12.01 1.37
CA PHE A 52 0.91 11.48 1.19
C PHE A 52 0.94 9.97 0.96
N LEU A 53 0.22 9.19 1.76
CA LEU A 53 0.15 7.73 1.59
C LEU A 53 -0.35 7.35 0.20
N MET A 54 -1.43 7.98 -0.28
CA MET A 54 -2.00 7.71 -1.60
C MET A 54 -1.02 8.07 -2.72
N LYS A 55 -0.35 9.23 -2.59
CA LYS A 55 0.69 9.67 -3.52
C LYS A 55 1.86 8.68 -3.56
N GLU A 56 2.33 8.25 -2.41
CA GLU A 56 3.45 7.30 -2.31
C GLU A 56 3.13 5.95 -2.97
N ILE A 57 1.90 5.43 -2.75
CA ILE A 57 1.44 4.19 -3.41
C ILE A 57 1.43 4.36 -4.93
N ALA A 58 0.89 5.49 -5.43
CA ALA A 58 0.81 5.77 -6.86
C ALA A 58 2.20 5.90 -7.49
N GLU A 59 3.09 6.68 -6.89
CA GLU A 59 4.46 6.88 -7.38
C GLU A 59 5.25 5.58 -7.41
N ILE A 60 5.17 4.76 -6.36
CA ILE A 60 5.81 3.44 -6.38
C ILE A 60 5.19 2.58 -7.47
N GLY A 61 3.86 2.59 -7.59
CA GLY A 61 3.12 1.83 -8.61
C GLY A 61 3.51 2.17 -10.05
N GLU A 62 3.82 3.43 -10.36
CA GLU A 62 4.30 3.84 -11.68
C GLU A 62 5.72 3.34 -12.00
N THR A 63 6.51 2.99 -10.98
CA THR A 63 7.89 2.49 -11.14
C THR A 63 8.01 0.96 -11.18
N LEU A 64 6.91 0.24 -10.99
CA LEU A 64 6.85 -1.23 -11.00
C LEU A 64 6.59 -1.78 -12.40
#